data_AF-A0A934YXM5-F1
#
_entry.id   AF-A0A934YXM5-F1
#
_cell.length_a   1.000
_cell.length_b   1.000
_cell.length_c   1.000
_cell.angle_alpha   90.00
_cell.angle_beta   90.00
_cell.angle_gamma   90.00
#
_symmetry.space_group_name_H-M   'P 1'
#
loop_
_entity.id
_entity.type
_entity.pdbx_description
1 polymer ?
#
loop_
_entity_poly.entity_id
_entity_poly.type
_entity_poly.pdbx_seq_one_letter_code
_entity_poly.pdbx_strand_id
1 'polypeptide(L)'
;MDSKITLSFDQQVIEQAKEFAAANNISLSRLTEFLLSKVISKQYRSLDELPVSDWVNLVAEGEATYVRKNSAEQNVKKGYFKSRK
;
A
#
# COMPACT_ATOMS: atom_id res chain seq x y z
N MET A 1 11.75 -8.60 -25.17
CA MET A 1 10.53 -9.40 -24.95
C MET A 1 10.37 -10.33 -26.13
N ASP A 2 10.60 -11.62 -25.93
CA ASP A 2 10.60 -12.65 -27.00
C ASP A 2 9.19 -13.12 -27.41
N SER A 3 8.12 -12.70 -26.70
CA SER A 3 6.75 -13.11 -27.02
C SER A 3 5.72 -12.05 -26.64
N LYS A 4 4.69 -11.85 -27.48
CA LYS A 4 3.55 -10.98 -27.21
C LYS A 4 2.46 -11.77 -26.48
N ILE A 5 1.94 -11.20 -25.40
CA ILE A 5 0.77 -11.71 -24.68
C ILE A 5 -0.40 -10.73 -24.85
N THR A 6 -1.62 -11.26 -24.98
CA THR A 6 -2.85 -10.48 -24.99
C THR A 6 -3.63 -10.82 -23.73
N LEU A 7 -3.87 -9.83 -22.87
CA LEU A 7 -4.59 -9.98 -21.61
C LEU A 7 -5.81 -9.06 -21.63
N SER A 8 -6.92 -9.54 -21.08
CA SER A 8 -8.11 -8.72 -20.84
C SER A 8 -8.11 -8.28 -19.38
N PHE A 9 -8.25 -6.99 -19.15
CA PHE A 9 -8.31 -6.39 -17.82
C PHE A 9 -9.62 -5.64 -17.66
N ASP A 10 -10.04 -5.48 -16.41
CA ASP A 10 -11.03 -4.46 -16.09
C ASP A 10 -10.52 -3.07 -16.50
N GLN A 11 -11.41 -2.24 -17.06
CA GLN A 11 -11.05 -0.94 -17.60
C GLN A 11 -10.50 0.00 -16.53
N GLN A 12 -11.08 0.01 -15.33
CA GLN A 12 -10.62 0.91 -14.27
C GLN A 12 -9.24 0.48 -13.77
N VAL A 13 -9.02 -0.82 -13.64
CA VAL A 13 -7.73 -1.37 -13.19
C VAL A 13 -6.61 -1.03 -14.17
N ILE A 14 -6.85 -1.17 -15.48
CA ILE A 14 -5.80 -0.90 -16.48
C ILE A 14 -5.49 0.59 -16.60
N GLU A 15 -6.48 1.48 -16.40
CA GLU A 15 -6.27 2.93 -16.38
C GLU A 15 -5.34 3.33 -15.21
N GLN A 16 -5.66 2.86 -14.00
CA GLN A 16 -4.86 3.14 -12.80
C GLN A 16 -3.43 2.57 -12.93
N ALA A 17 -3.29 1.36 -13.48
CA ALA A 17 -1.98 0.77 -13.71
C ALA A 17 -1.12 1.59 -14.70
N LYS A 18 -1.74 2.16 -15.75
CA LYS A 18 -1.04 3.05 -16.69
C LYS A 18 -0.60 4.34 -16.03
N GLU A 19 -1.47 4.98 -15.25
CA GLU A 19 -1.14 6.21 -14.51
C GLU A 19 0.02 5.97 -13.54
N PHE A 20 -0.04 4.88 -12.77
CA PHE A 20 1.05 4.50 -11.86
C PHE A 20 2.36 4.27 -12.61
N ALA A 21 2.33 3.54 -13.73
CA ALA A 21 3.52 3.28 -14.53
C ALA A 21 4.12 4.60 -15.06
N ALA A 22 3.29 5.50 -15.59
CA ALA A 22 3.70 6.81 -16.08
C ALA A 22 4.30 7.69 -14.99
N ALA A 23 3.66 7.75 -13.80
CA ALA A 23 4.15 8.51 -12.66
C ALA A 23 5.54 8.04 -12.18
N ASN A 24 5.83 6.75 -12.35
CA ASN A 24 7.11 6.14 -11.97
C ASN A 24 8.11 6.04 -13.13
N ASN A 25 7.85 6.70 -14.27
CA ASN A 25 8.71 6.66 -15.47
C ASN A 25 9.02 5.25 -15.98
N ILE A 26 8.06 4.32 -15.88
CA ILE A 26 8.18 2.95 -16.39
C ILE A 26 7.06 2.63 -17.37
N SER A 27 7.31 1.73 -18.31
CA SER A 27 6.26 1.25 -19.20
C SER A 27 5.38 0.21 -18.52
N LEU A 28 4.13 0.09 -18.97
CA LEU A 28 3.21 -0.94 -18.47
C LEU A 28 3.79 -2.34 -18.64
N SER A 29 4.38 -2.66 -19.80
CA SER A 29 5.03 -3.96 -20.04
C SER A 29 6.17 -4.24 -19.05
N ARG A 30 6.97 -3.22 -18.71
CA ARG A 30 8.05 -3.34 -17.73
C ARG A 30 7.49 -3.58 -16.32
N LEU A 31 6.41 -2.89 -15.95
CA LEU A 31 5.73 -3.09 -14.68
C LEU A 31 5.18 -4.52 -14.57
N THR A 32 4.53 -5.03 -15.61
CA THR A 32 3.98 -6.38 -15.64
C THR A 32 5.08 -7.44 -15.56
N GLU A 33 6.17 -7.27 -16.30
CA GLU A 33 7.34 -8.16 -16.24
C GLU A 33 7.96 -8.18 -14.85
N PHE A 34 8.10 -7.01 -14.21
CA PHE A 34 8.61 -6.91 -12.85
C PHE A 34 7.71 -7.66 -11.86
N LEU A 35 6.39 -7.47 -11.93
CA LEU A 35 5.43 -8.21 -11.08
C LEU A 35 5.54 -9.72 -11.29
N LEU A 36 5.49 -10.19 -12.54
CA LEU A 36 5.61 -11.61 -12.86
C LEU A 36 6.94 -12.18 -12.34
N SER A 37 8.05 -11.44 -12.49
CA SER A 37 9.36 -11.86 -11.98
C SER A 37 9.36 -12.04 -10.47
N LYS A 38 8.67 -11.17 -9.72
CA LYS A 38 8.55 -11.26 -8.25
C LYS A 38 7.70 -12.44 -7.84
N VAL A 39 6.58 -12.68 -8.53
CA VAL A 39 5.70 -13.83 -8.30
C VAL A 39 6.44 -15.15 -8.52
N ILE A 40 7.22 -15.28 -9.60
CA ILE A 40 7.94 -16.55 -9.90
C ILE A 40 9.26 -16.72 -9.17
N SER A 41 9.83 -15.65 -8.58
CA SER A 41 11.15 -15.68 -7.94
C SER A 41 11.25 -16.59 -6.70
N LYS A 42 10.12 -16.99 -6.11
CA LYS A 42 10.08 -17.99 -5.05
C LYS A 42 9.04 -19.05 -5.39
N GLN A 43 9.27 -20.28 -4.89
CA GLN A 43 8.28 -21.34 -4.99
C GLN A 43 7.18 -21.11 -3.96
N TYR A 44 6.15 -20.37 -4.36
CA TYR A 44 4.90 -20.29 -3.63
C TYR A 44 3.99 -21.44 -4.09
N ARG A 45 3.40 -22.19 -3.16
CA ARG A 45 2.47 -23.29 -3.47
C ARG A 45 1.06 -22.80 -3.76
N SER A 46 0.72 -21.59 -3.29
CA SER A 46 -0.57 -20.94 -3.50
C SER A 46 -0.40 -19.42 -3.58
N LEU A 47 -1.40 -18.74 -4.12
CA LEU A 47 -1.41 -17.26 -4.18
C LEU A 47 -1.42 -16.64 -2.79
N ASP A 48 -1.97 -17.34 -1.79
CA ASP A 48 -2.04 -16.88 -0.39
C ASP A 48 -0.66 -16.84 0.30
N GLU A 49 0.32 -17.55 -0.24
CA GLU A 49 1.71 -17.51 0.23
C GLU A 49 2.51 -16.34 -0.35
N LEU A 50 1.94 -15.59 -1.30
CA LEU A 50 2.59 -14.39 -1.82
C LEU A 50 2.70 -13.37 -0.68
N PRO A 51 3.92 -12.91 -0.33
CA PRO A 51 4.07 -11.89 0.68
C PRO A 51 3.39 -10.63 0.16
N VAL A 52 2.26 -10.28 0.77
CA VAL A 52 1.66 -8.95 0.67
C VAL A 52 2.69 -8.01 1.27
N SER A 53 3.49 -7.39 0.41
CA SER A 53 4.50 -6.42 0.81
C SER A 53 3.87 -5.34 1.67
N ASP A 54 4.57 -4.87 2.70
CA ASP A 54 4.07 -3.92 3.70
C ASP A 54 3.37 -2.68 3.10
N TRP A 55 3.73 -2.27 1.88
CA TRP A 55 3.10 -1.15 1.18
C TRP A 55 1.65 -1.43 0.73
N VAL A 56 1.26 -2.68 0.51
CA VAL A 56 -0.13 -3.05 0.16
C VAL A 56 -1.02 -2.94 1.38
N ASN A 57 -0.51 -3.27 2.58
CA ASN A 57 -1.24 -3.05 3.84
C ASN A 57 -1.43 -1.55 4.09
N LEU A 58 -0.42 -0.72 3.76
CA LEU A 58 -0.53 0.74 3.86
C LEU A 58 -1.61 1.33 2.95
N VAL A 59 -1.86 0.71 1.78
CA VAL A 59 -2.92 1.10 0.84
C VAL A 59 -4.29 0.61 1.30
N ALA A 60 -4.36 -0.57 1.95
CA ALA A 60 -5.60 -1.14 2.46
C ALA A 60 -6.13 -0.45 3.73
N GLU A 61 -5.24 0.09 4.58
CA GLU A 61 -5.60 0.71 5.86
C GLU A 61 -6.02 2.19 5.75
N GLY A 62 -5.78 2.85 4.60
CA GLY A 62 -6.09 4.27 4.40
C GLY A 62 -5.15 5.22 5.17
N GLU A 63 -5.19 6.52 4.85
CA GLU A 63 -4.28 7.50 5.48
C GLU A 63 -4.39 7.49 7.01
N ALA A 64 -3.27 7.19 7.67
CA ALA A 64 -3.17 7.20 9.13
C ALA A 64 -3.49 8.60 9.67
N THR A 65 -4.71 8.77 10.16
CA THR A 65 -5.16 10.06 10.70
C THR A 65 -4.55 10.23 12.08
N TYR A 66 -3.62 11.18 12.21
CA TYR A 66 -3.04 11.51 13.49
C TYR A 66 -4.09 12.20 14.38
N VAL A 67 -4.77 11.43 15.23
CA VAL A 67 -5.66 11.98 16.25
C VAL A 67 -4.80 12.61 17.34
N ARG A 68 -4.59 13.93 17.28
CA ARG A 68 -4.08 14.67 18.45
C ARG A 68 -5.07 14.45 19.59
N LYS A 69 -4.63 13.78 20.66
CA LYS A 69 -5.37 13.77 21.92
C LYS A 69 -5.62 15.20 22.35
N ASN A 70 -6.90 15.58 22.36
CA ASN A 70 -7.34 16.92 22.74
C ASN A 70 -6.82 17.27 24.14
N SER A 71 -6.54 18.56 24.32
CA SER A 71 -6.05 19.25 25.53
C SER A 71 -6.83 18.98 26.84
N ALA A 72 -7.92 18.21 26.79
CA ALA A 72 -8.67 17.78 27.96
C ALA A 72 -7.83 16.98 28.97
N GLU A 73 -6.88 16.14 28.52
CA GLU A 73 -5.97 15.40 29.41
C GLU A 73 -5.02 16.32 30.19
N GLN A 74 -4.69 17.50 29.65
CA GLN A 74 -3.85 18.47 30.36
C GLN A 74 -4.59 19.08 31.56
N ASN A 75 -5.91 19.29 31.45
CA ASN A 75 -6.72 19.80 32.55
C ASN A 75 -6.87 18.76 33.68
N VAL A 76 -6.95 17.47 33.34
CA VAL A 76 -6.96 16.37 34.33
C VAL A 76 -5.66 16.32 35.12
N LYS A 77 -4.51 16.43 34.43
CA LYS A 77 -3.19 16.52 35.10
C LYS A 77 -3.11 17.76 35.99
N LYS A 78 -3.55 18.92 35.50
CA LYS A 78 -3.54 20.18 36.27
C LYS A 78 -4.41 20.11 37.53
N GLY A 79 -5.54 19.40 37.47
CA GLY A 79 -6.39 19.10 38.63
C GLY A 79 -5.71 18.17 39.64
N TYR A 80 -5.09 17.09 39.16
CA TYR A 80 -4.37 16.12 40.00
C TYR A 80 -3.19 16.73 40.77
N PHE A 81 -2.44 17.65 40.15
CA PHE A 81 -1.34 18.34 40.84
C PHE A 81 -1.82 19.42 41.82
N LYS A 82 -3.02 19.98 41.64
CA LYS A 82 -3.61 20.95 42.56
C LYS A 82 -4.18 20.30 43.83
N SER A 83 -4.71 19.08 43.74
CA SER A 83 -5.25 18.36 44.91
C SER A 83 -4.17 17.79 45.85
N ARG A 84 -2.89 17.90 45.47
CA ARG A 84 -1.74 17.35 46.20
C ARG A 84 -0.86 18.42 46.86
N LYS A 85 -1.33 19.68 46.87
CA LYS A 85 -0.71 20.84 47.50
C LYS A 85 -1.63 21.34 48.60
#